data_AF-I4F2S1-F1
#
_entry.id   AF-I4F2S1-F1
#
_cell.length_a   1.000
_cell.length_b   1.000
_cell.length_c   1.000
_cell.angle_alpha   90.00
_cell.angle_beta   90.00
_cell.angle_gamma   90.00
#
_symmetry.space_group_name_H-M   'P 1'
#
loop_
_entity.id
_entity.type
_entity.pdbx_description
1 polymer ?
#
loop_
_entity_poly.entity_id
_entity_poly.type
_entity_poly.pdbx_seq_one_letter_code
_entity_poly.pdbx_strand_id
1 'polypeptide(L)'
;MAVVLLAVTGCGTSSPGQDGPVNPVPAAGSRVDYQLGGASDPAPGATGVVRDRTDDPVPGLWSACYVNAFQTQPGSSDWPEDLLLHRADGDRVEDPGWPGEHLVDTSTAEARARVLAVVGPWIDGCAAAGFDAVEPDNLDSWTRSAGLLDADDAVAMAGLLVDRAHAAGLAIAQKNAPELADDDLGFDYAVAEDCAAFDECAVYTDVYPSVLDVEYTDAGFARACGLSDLSVQRRDLDVTRPGDPGYVAAWCPAR
;
A
#
# COMPACT_ATOMS: atom_id res chain seq x y z
N MET A 1 -4.00 56.30 -46.14
CA MET A 1 -3.58 54.91 -45.83
C MET A 1 -3.94 54.65 -44.39
N ALA A 2 -4.93 53.82 -44.12
CA ALA A 2 -5.27 53.36 -42.78
C ALA A 2 -5.19 51.83 -42.81
N VAL A 3 -4.23 51.26 -42.07
CA VAL A 3 -4.02 49.82 -41.94
C VAL A 3 -4.76 49.39 -40.68
N VAL A 4 -5.74 48.51 -40.84
CA VAL A 4 -6.46 47.87 -39.73
C VAL A 4 -5.69 46.61 -39.35
N LEU A 5 -5.10 46.58 -38.16
CA LEU A 5 -4.55 45.36 -37.56
C LEU A 5 -5.68 44.58 -36.89
N LEU A 6 -5.95 43.36 -37.36
CA LEU A 6 -6.71 42.37 -36.61
C LEU A 6 -5.77 41.67 -35.61
N ALA A 7 -6.05 41.80 -34.32
CA ALA A 7 -5.43 40.99 -33.28
C ALA A 7 -6.24 39.70 -33.09
N VAL A 8 -5.61 38.54 -33.34
CA VAL A 8 -6.18 37.23 -33.05
C VAL A 8 -5.86 36.88 -31.60
N THR A 9 -6.87 36.87 -30.73
CA THR A 9 -6.76 36.33 -29.37
C THR A 9 -6.83 34.81 -29.43
N GLY A 10 -5.69 34.13 -29.24
CA GLY A 10 -5.64 32.70 -29.00
C GLY A 10 -6.00 32.40 -27.54
N CYS A 11 -7.07 31.64 -27.32
CA CYS A 11 -7.34 31.02 -26.02
C CYS A 11 -6.36 29.87 -25.81
N GLY A 12 -5.32 30.09 -25.01
CA GLY A 12 -4.55 28.99 -24.43
C GLY A 12 -5.39 28.36 -23.31
N THR A 13 -5.91 27.16 -23.53
CA THR A 13 -6.40 26.31 -22.45
C THR A 13 -5.21 25.68 -21.75
N SER A 14 -4.71 26.34 -20.72
CA SER A 14 -3.86 25.69 -19.72
C SER A 14 -4.76 24.81 -18.85
N SER A 15 -4.68 23.49 -19.04
CA SER A 15 -5.20 22.53 -18.07
C SER A 15 -4.44 22.70 -16.75
N PRO A 16 -5.11 22.93 -15.61
CA PRO A 16 -4.46 22.78 -14.33
C PRO A 16 -4.33 21.28 -14.05
N GLY A 17 -3.10 20.76 -14.00
CA GLY A 17 -2.83 19.58 -13.20
C GLY A 17 -3.19 19.93 -11.77
N GLN A 18 -4.17 19.24 -11.20
CA GLN A 18 -4.54 19.43 -9.81
C GLN A 18 -3.69 18.51 -8.95
N ASP A 19 -2.51 18.99 -8.57
CA ASP A 19 -1.82 18.50 -7.36
C ASP A 19 -2.60 19.05 -6.17
N GLY A 20 -3.74 18.42 -5.86
CA GLY A 20 -4.43 18.67 -4.61
C GLY A 20 -3.54 18.24 -3.43
N PRO A 21 -3.68 18.86 -2.24
CA PRO A 21 -2.95 18.38 -1.08
C PRO A 21 -3.38 16.95 -0.77
N VAL A 22 -2.43 16.01 -0.84
CA VAL A 22 -2.59 14.63 -0.36
C VAL A 22 -2.86 14.66 1.15
N ASN A 23 -3.68 13.74 1.65
CA ASN A 23 -3.96 13.65 3.08
C ASN A 23 -2.66 13.45 3.89
N PRO A 24 -2.54 14.08 5.07
CA PRO A 24 -1.35 13.92 5.89
C PRO A 24 -1.21 12.49 6.41
N VAL A 25 0.03 11.99 6.42
CA VAL A 25 0.39 10.70 7.04
C VAL A 25 0.69 10.89 8.54
N PRO A 26 0.58 9.84 9.38
CA PRO A 26 0.86 9.93 10.80
C PRO A 26 2.32 10.31 11.06
N ALA A 27 2.60 11.01 12.16
CA ALA A 27 3.98 11.22 12.56
C ALA A 27 4.61 9.91 13.04
N ALA A 28 5.92 9.75 12.89
CA ALA A 28 6.66 8.65 13.51
C ALA A 28 6.37 8.52 15.02
N GLY A 29 6.27 7.28 15.51
CA GLY A 29 5.89 6.98 16.89
C GLY A 29 4.38 7.06 17.16
N SER A 30 3.55 7.30 16.13
CA SER A 30 2.10 7.21 16.24
C SER A 30 1.68 5.78 16.59
N ARG A 31 0.61 5.65 17.37
CA ARG A 31 0.02 4.34 17.68
C ARG A 31 -0.99 4.00 16.59
N VAL A 32 -0.56 3.23 15.59
CA VAL A 32 -1.41 2.72 14.51
C VAL A 32 -1.78 1.27 14.78
N ASP A 33 -3.06 0.91 14.64
CA ASP A 33 -3.58 -0.44 14.86
C ASP A 33 -3.88 -1.16 13.54
N TYR A 34 -3.08 -2.16 13.21
CA TYR A 34 -3.09 -2.95 11.98
C TYR A 34 -4.07 -4.14 12.11
N GLN A 35 -5.27 -3.95 11.55
CA GLN A 35 -6.46 -4.78 11.74
C GLN A 35 -6.89 -5.49 10.44
N LEU A 36 -5.97 -6.22 9.79
CA LEU A 36 -6.27 -6.91 8.52
C LEU A 36 -7.13 -8.17 8.66
N GLY A 37 -7.09 -8.88 9.79
CA GLY A 37 -7.99 -10.02 10.04
C GLY A 37 -9.45 -9.62 10.27
N GLY A 38 -9.77 -8.33 10.17
CA GLY A 38 -11.10 -7.75 10.21
C GLY A 38 -11.24 -6.66 11.28
N ALA A 39 -12.12 -5.70 11.02
CA ALA A 39 -12.36 -4.57 11.89
C ALA A 39 -12.75 -4.97 13.33
N SER A 40 -12.13 -4.30 14.30
CA SER A 40 -12.48 -4.34 15.72
C SER A 40 -12.33 -2.96 16.35
N ASP A 41 -12.86 -2.76 17.56
CA ASP A 41 -12.62 -1.51 18.30
C ASP A 41 -11.11 -1.21 18.36
N PRO A 42 -10.65 -0.02 17.94
CA PRO A 42 -9.23 0.31 17.96
C PRO A 42 -8.65 0.24 19.37
N ALA A 43 -7.38 -0.16 19.45
CA ALA A 43 -6.69 -0.21 20.72
C ALA A 43 -6.71 1.15 21.46
N PRO A 44 -6.78 1.16 22.81
CA PRO A 44 -6.74 2.40 23.57
C PRO A 44 -5.53 3.27 23.21
N GLY A 45 -5.80 4.55 22.91
CA GLY A 45 -4.78 5.52 22.51
C GLY A 45 -4.28 5.39 21.08
N ALA A 46 -4.87 4.50 20.26
CA ALA A 46 -4.61 4.48 18.83
C ALA A 46 -5.00 5.81 18.20
N THR A 47 -4.12 6.33 17.35
CA THR A 47 -4.32 7.55 16.56
C THR A 47 -4.57 7.22 15.09
N GLY A 48 -4.36 5.97 14.69
CA GLY A 48 -4.71 5.48 13.37
C GLY A 48 -4.99 3.98 13.32
N VAL A 49 -5.55 3.53 12.20
CA VAL A 49 -5.83 2.12 11.91
C VAL A 49 -5.44 1.78 10.46
N VAL A 50 -5.12 0.51 10.22
CA VAL A 50 -5.06 -0.06 8.86
C VAL A 50 -6.10 -1.18 8.79
N ARG A 51 -6.95 -1.18 7.75
CA ARG A 51 -8.03 -2.15 7.58
C ARG A 51 -8.16 -2.56 6.12
N ASP A 52 -8.67 -3.77 5.89
CA ASP A 52 -9.03 -4.22 4.54
C ASP A 52 -10.08 -3.28 3.92
N ARG A 53 -10.02 -3.09 2.61
CA ARG A 53 -10.98 -2.27 1.85
C ARG A 53 -12.45 -2.65 2.00
N THR A 54 -12.75 -3.83 2.54
CA THR A 54 -14.11 -4.29 2.81
C THR A 54 -14.64 -3.90 4.19
N ASP A 55 -13.79 -3.34 5.04
CA ASP A 55 -14.13 -2.81 6.36
C ASP A 55 -14.25 -1.28 6.33
N ASP A 56 -15.01 -0.72 7.28
CA ASP A 56 -15.18 0.73 7.42
C ASP A 56 -13.94 1.38 8.09
N PRO A 57 -13.56 2.62 7.73
CA PRO A 57 -12.59 3.39 8.48
C PRO A 57 -13.16 3.80 9.85
N VAL A 58 -12.30 4.33 10.74
CA VAL A 58 -12.75 4.80 12.06
C VAL A 58 -12.84 6.32 12.09
N PRO A 59 -14.04 6.91 12.27
CA PRO A 59 -14.18 8.36 12.31
C PRO A 59 -13.28 9.03 13.36
N GLY A 60 -12.47 9.99 12.94
CA GLY A 60 -11.59 10.76 13.81
C GLY A 60 -10.22 10.12 14.09
N LEU A 61 -9.94 8.95 13.53
CA LEU A 61 -8.59 8.37 13.45
C LEU A 61 -8.07 8.45 12.02
N TRP A 62 -6.76 8.53 11.85
CA TRP A 62 -6.16 8.31 10.54
C TRP A 62 -6.43 6.87 10.10
N SER A 63 -6.89 6.64 8.87
CA SER A 63 -7.25 5.30 8.39
C SER A 63 -6.59 4.99 7.05
N ALA A 64 -5.79 3.92 6.98
CA ALA A 64 -5.30 3.37 5.72
C ALA A 64 -6.13 2.16 5.28
N CYS A 65 -6.41 2.12 3.98
CA CYS A 65 -7.18 1.09 3.30
C CYS A 65 -6.23 0.09 2.63
N TYR A 66 -6.18 -1.13 3.14
CA TYR A 66 -5.43 -2.23 2.54
C TYR A 66 -6.11 -2.71 1.26
N VAL A 67 -5.30 -2.87 0.21
CA VAL A 67 -5.72 -3.40 -1.09
C VAL A 67 -4.64 -4.34 -1.61
N ASN A 68 -4.93 -5.63 -1.77
CA ASN A 68 -4.02 -6.52 -2.50
C ASN A 68 -4.02 -6.17 -3.99
N ALA A 69 -2.96 -5.51 -4.46
CA ALA A 69 -2.89 -4.93 -5.80
C ALA A 69 -2.10 -5.78 -6.80
N PHE A 70 -1.33 -6.75 -6.30
CA PHE A 70 -0.39 -7.56 -7.08
C PHE A 70 -0.70 -9.06 -7.03
N GLN A 71 -1.64 -9.49 -6.19
CA GLN A 71 -2.10 -10.88 -6.12
C GLN A 71 -3.61 -10.98 -5.91
N THR A 72 -4.15 -12.16 -6.14
CA THR A 72 -5.51 -12.52 -5.72
C THR A 72 -5.53 -12.80 -4.22
N GLN A 73 -6.57 -12.42 -3.50
CA GLN A 73 -6.78 -12.82 -2.09
C GLN A 73 -8.03 -13.71 -1.92
N PRO A 74 -8.11 -14.55 -0.87
CA PRO A 74 -9.33 -15.25 -0.50
C PRO A 74 -10.54 -14.30 -0.43
N GLY A 75 -11.65 -14.69 -1.04
CA GLY A 75 -12.85 -13.86 -1.10
C GLY A 75 -12.85 -12.77 -2.20
N SER A 76 -11.76 -12.59 -2.95
CA SER A 76 -11.74 -11.76 -4.17
C SER A 76 -11.98 -12.62 -5.42
N SER A 77 -13.24 -12.85 -5.78
CA SER A 77 -13.61 -13.78 -6.86
C SER A 77 -13.46 -13.23 -8.30
N ASP A 78 -12.95 -12.01 -8.46
CA ASP A 78 -13.26 -11.22 -9.66
C ASP A 78 -12.06 -10.94 -10.57
N TRP A 79 -10.92 -11.60 -10.35
CA TRP A 79 -9.78 -11.48 -11.27
C TRP A 79 -10.07 -12.25 -12.57
N PRO A 80 -10.03 -11.59 -13.74
CA PRO A 80 -10.05 -12.26 -15.03
C PRO A 80 -8.87 -13.23 -15.13
N GLU A 81 -9.12 -14.45 -15.64
CA GLU A 81 -8.06 -15.47 -15.76
C GLU A 81 -6.83 -14.96 -16.51
N ASP A 82 -7.06 -14.20 -17.57
CA ASP A 82 -6.00 -13.67 -18.43
C ASP A 82 -5.28 -12.44 -17.84
N LEU A 83 -5.61 -12.05 -16.60
CA LEU A 83 -4.84 -11.11 -15.79
C LEU A 83 -4.02 -11.80 -14.71
N LEU A 84 -4.09 -13.12 -14.59
CA LEU A 84 -3.22 -13.87 -13.70
C LEU A 84 -1.91 -14.20 -14.41
N LEU A 85 -0.83 -14.28 -13.64
CA LEU A 85 0.46 -14.67 -14.15
C LEU A 85 0.48 -16.19 -14.33
N HIS A 86 0.86 -16.65 -15.53
CA HIS A 86 0.93 -18.06 -15.87
C HIS A 86 2.35 -18.49 -16.24
N ARG A 87 2.71 -19.71 -15.84
CA ARG A 87 3.91 -20.40 -16.32
C ARG A 87 3.73 -20.90 -17.74
N ALA A 88 4.82 -21.36 -18.36
CA ALA A 88 4.81 -21.86 -19.74
C ALA A 88 3.92 -23.11 -19.96
N ASP A 89 3.64 -23.87 -18.90
CA ASP A 89 2.71 -25.01 -18.91
C ASP A 89 1.24 -24.61 -18.74
N GLY A 90 0.96 -23.33 -18.51
CA GLY A 90 -0.37 -22.76 -18.33
C GLY A 90 -0.85 -22.71 -16.89
N ASP A 91 -0.08 -23.25 -15.93
CA ASP A 91 -0.45 -23.17 -14.52
C ASP A 91 -0.27 -21.75 -13.99
N ARG A 92 -1.20 -21.30 -13.14
CA ARG A 92 -1.10 -20.01 -12.44
C ARG A 92 0.13 -20.00 -11.52
N VAL A 93 0.76 -18.85 -11.39
CA VAL A 93 1.84 -18.64 -10.42
C VAL A 93 1.22 -18.37 -9.06
N GLU A 94 1.24 -19.39 -8.20
CA GLU A 94 0.79 -19.31 -6.81
C GLU A 94 1.91 -18.82 -5.87
N ASP A 95 1.54 -18.02 -4.87
CA ASP A 95 2.46 -17.56 -3.83
C ASP A 95 2.77 -18.73 -2.85
N PRO A 96 4.05 -19.10 -2.67
CA PRO A 96 4.42 -20.19 -1.78
C PRO A 96 4.18 -19.89 -0.29
N GLY A 97 4.12 -18.62 0.10
CA GLY A 97 3.81 -18.17 1.46
C GLY A 97 2.32 -18.15 1.76
N TRP A 98 1.49 -17.96 0.72
CA TRP A 98 0.04 -17.80 0.84
C TRP A 98 -0.71 -18.75 -0.11
N PRO A 99 -0.92 -20.02 0.28
CA PRO A 99 -1.60 -21.00 -0.56
C PRO A 99 -3.01 -20.55 -0.98
N GLY A 100 -3.29 -20.62 -2.28
CA GLY A 100 -4.52 -20.14 -2.90
C GLY A 100 -4.44 -18.72 -3.48
N GLU A 101 -3.39 -17.96 -3.16
CA GLU A 101 -3.14 -16.65 -3.75
C GLU A 101 -2.26 -16.77 -4.99
N HIS A 102 -2.64 -16.06 -6.06
CA HIS A 102 -1.97 -16.11 -7.35
C HIS A 102 -1.54 -14.72 -7.76
N LEU A 103 -0.35 -14.62 -8.35
CA LEU A 103 0.20 -13.35 -8.83
C LEU A 103 -0.57 -12.83 -10.05
N VAL A 104 -0.72 -11.52 -10.14
CA VAL A 104 -1.30 -10.85 -11.30
C VAL A 104 -0.22 -10.51 -12.34
N ASP A 105 -0.59 -10.53 -13.61
CA ASP A 105 0.32 -10.21 -14.69
C ASP A 105 0.51 -8.69 -14.80
N THR A 106 1.72 -8.23 -14.45
CA THR A 106 2.16 -6.84 -14.59
C THR A 106 3.25 -6.69 -15.65
N SER A 107 3.53 -7.71 -16.46
CA SER A 107 4.69 -7.80 -17.38
C SER A 107 4.63 -6.86 -18.59
N THR A 108 3.44 -6.33 -18.90
CA THR A 108 3.26 -5.44 -20.05
C THR A 108 2.44 -4.22 -19.66
N ALA A 109 2.64 -3.11 -20.39
CA ALA A 109 1.84 -1.91 -20.18
C ALA A 109 0.33 -2.15 -20.38
N GLU A 110 -0.05 -3.04 -21.31
CA GLU A 110 -1.46 -3.42 -21.51
C GLU A 110 -2.00 -4.21 -20.31
N ALA A 111 -1.24 -5.18 -19.81
CA ALA A 111 -1.60 -5.94 -18.61
C ALA A 111 -1.75 -5.02 -17.40
N ARG A 112 -0.76 -4.15 -17.12
CA ARG A 112 -0.81 -3.15 -16.04
C ARG A 112 -2.02 -2.22 -16.14
N ALA A 113 -2.35 -1.73 -17.33
CA ALA A 113 -3.54 -0.90 -17.52
C ALA A 113 -4.84 -1.64 -17.19
N ARG A 114 -4.91 -2.95 -17.48
CA ARG A 114 -6.06 -3.79 -17.14
C ARG A 114 -6.11 -4.17 -15.66
N VAL A 115 -4.97 -4.43 -15.04
CA VAL A 115 -4.86 -4.60 -13.57
C VAL A 115 -5.34 -3.33 -12.87
N LEU A 116 -4.90 -2.14 -13.33
CA LEU A 116 -5.37 -0.87 -12.81
C LEU A 116 -6.88 -0.67 -12.99
N ALA A 117 -7.48 -1.18 -14.07
CA ALA A 117 -8.93 -1.12 -14.26
C ALA A 117 -9.72 -1.96 -13.23
N VAL A 118 -9.08 -2.95 -12.60
CA VAL A 118 -9.65 -3.74 -11.49
C VAL A 118 -9.37 -3.06 -10.15
N VAL A 119 -8.13 -2.67 -9.89
CA VAL A 119 -7.67 -2.13 -8.59
C VAL A 119 -8.08 -0.66 -8.38
N GLY A 120 -8.10 0.14 -9.44
CA GLY A 120 -8.44 1.57 -9.38
C GLY A 120 -9.81 1.85 -8.73
N PRO A 121 -10.89 1.14 -9.12
CA PRO A 121 -12.19 1.25 -8.44
C PRO A 121 -12.17 0.86 -6.95
N TRP A 122 -11.24 0.00 -6.52
CA TRP A 122 -11.08 -0.32 -5.10
C TRP A 122 -10.48 0.85 -4.33
N ILE A 123 -9.43 1.48 -4.88
CA ILE A 123 -8.82 2.71 -4.35
C ILE A 123 -9.86 3.83 -4.27
N ASP A 124 -10.69 4.00 -5.30
CA ASP A 124 -11.81 4.95 -5.28
C ASP A 124 -12.82 4.66 -4.18
N GLY A 125 -13.11 3.37 -3.97
CA GLY A 125 -13.97 2.91 -2.89
C GLY A 125 -13.42 3.32 -1.52
N CYS A 126 -12.11 3.18 -1.30
CA CYS A 126 -11.44 3.63 -0.08
C CYS A 126 -11.63 5.15 0.13
N ALA A 127 -11.39 5.96 -0.92
CA ALA A 127 -11.59 7.42 -0.85
C ALA A 127 -13.06 7.77 -0.54
N ALA A 128 -14.01 7.11 -1.20
CA ALA A 128 -15.43 7.34 -0.99
C ALA A 128 -15.92 6.91 0.40
N ALA A 129 -15.31 5.87 0.98
CA ALA A 129 -15.58 5.42 2.34
C ALA A 129 -14.97 6.35 3.42
N GLY A 130 -14.04 7.23 3.02
CA GLY A 130 -13.42 8.22 3.90
C GLY A 130 -12.12 7.74 4.55
N PHE A 131 -11.41 6.80 3.92
CA PHE A 131 -10.02 6.52 4.28
C PHE A 131 -9.11 7.71 3.92
N ASP A 132 -8.03 7.85 4.66
CA ASP A 132 -7.02 8.89 4.44
C ASP A 132 -5.93 8.44 3.46
N ALA A 133 -5.66 7.13 3.44
CA ALA A 133 -4.57 6.52 2.67
C ALA A 133 -4.92 5.13 2.14
N VAL A 134 -4.09 4.61 1.23
CA VAL A 134 -4.11 3.22 0.76
C VAL A 134 -2.76 2.54 0.93
N GLU A 135 -2.82 1.25 1.25
CA GLU A 135 -1.67 0.34 1.31
C GLU A 135 -1.84 -0.75 0.23
N PRO A 136 -1.18 -0.59 -0.94
CA PRO A 136 -1.18 -1.61 -1.98
C PRO A 136 -0.23 -2.76 -1.60
N ASP A 137 -0.79 -3.91 -1.24
CA ASP A 137 -0.02 -5.06 -0.78
C ASP A 137 0.59 -5.88 -1.92
N ASN A 138 1.58 -6.71 -1.56
CA ASN A 138 2.31 -7.62 -2.44
C ASN A 138 3.12 -6.92 -3.55
N LEU A 139 3.57 -5.67 -3.33
CA LEU A 139 4.45 -4.94 -4.23
C LEU A 139 5.63 -5.81 -4.69
N ASP A 140 6.22 -6.57 -3.77
CA ASP A 140 7.37 -7.47 -3.93
C ASP A 140 7.09 -8.80 -4.67
N SER A 141 5.91 -8.97 -5.29
CA SER A 141 5.50 -10.21 -5.97
C SER A 141 6.46 -10.68 -7.05
N TRP A 142 7.23 -9.78 -7.67
CA TRP A 142 8.22 -10.17 -8.69
C TRP A 142 9.25 -11.17 -8.15
N THR A 143 9.58 -11.09 -6.86
CA THR A 143 10.52 -12.00 -6.18
C THR A 143 10.02 -13.45 -6.14
N ARG A 144 8.70 -13.64 -6.22
CA ARG A 144 8.00 -14.93 -6.16
C ARG A 144 7.42 -15.36 -7.51
N SER A 145 7.73 -14.63 -8.58
CA SER A 145 7.18 -14.84 -9.93
C SER A 145 7.80 -16.01 -10.71
N ALA A 146 8.73 -16.77 -10.12
CA ALA A 146 9.59 -17.73 -10.82
C ALA A 146 10.40 -17.11 -11.99
N GLY A 147 10.73 -15.81 -11.89
CA GLY A 147 11.51 -15.06 -12.89
C GLY A 147 10.70 -14.63 -14.11
N LEU A 148 9.37 -14.62 -14.00
CA LEU A 148 8.45 -14.16 -15.06
C LEU A 148 8.15 -12.66 -14.98
N LEU A 149 8.36 -12.06 -13.81
CA LEU A 149 8.31 -10.62 -13.56
C LEU A 149 9.64 -10.16 -12.98
N ASP A 150 9.98 -8.89 -13.19
CA ASP A 150 11.12 -8.24 -12.56
C ASP A 150 10.72 -7.00 -11.75
N ALA A 151 11.71 -6.32 -11.16
CA ALA A 151 11.48 -5.12 -10.37
C ALA A 151 10.94 -3.95 -11.21
N ASP A 152 11.31 -3.85 -12.49
CA ASP A 152 10.85 -2.77 -13.37
C ASP A 152 9.34 -2.90 -13.65
N ASP A 153 8.82 -4.13 -13.74
CA ASP A 153 7.37 -4.37 -13.85
C ASP A 153 6.62 -3.89 -12.61
N ALA A 154 7.17 -4.13 -11.42
CA ALA A 154 6.59 -3.68 -10.16
C ALA A 154 6.63 -2.17 -10.00
N VAL A 155 7.77 -1.54 -10.32
CA VAL A 155 7.95 -0.08 -10.38
C VAL A 155 6.93 0.56 -11.34
N ALA A 156 6.77 0.00 -12.54
CA ALA A 156 5.84 0.52 -13.53
C ALA A 156 4.38 0.40 -13.08
N MET A 157 4.02 -0.67 -12.37
CA MET A 157 2.69 -0.82 -11.79
C MET A 157 2.48 0.11 -10.59
N ALA A 158 3.48 0.23 -9.72
CA ALA A 158 3.47 1.13 -8.55
C ALA A 158 3.20 2.58 -8.95
N GLY A 159 3.87 3.09 -9.99
CA GLY A 159 3.63 4.44 -10.49
C GLY A 159 2.16 4.68 -10.89
N LEU A 160 1.52 3.69 -11.52
CA LEU A 160 0.09 3.78 -11.86
C LEU A 160 -0.81 3.80 -10.61
N LEU A 161 -0.45 3.07 -9.56
CA LEU A 161 -1.19 3.05 -8.29
C LEU A 161 -0.99 4.34 -7.49
N VAL A 162 0.20 4.95 -7.56
CA VAL A 162 0.50 6.24 -6.94
C VAL A 162 -0.33 7.35 -7.59
N ASP A 163 -0.24 7.49 -8.92
CA ASP A 163 -1.10 8.39 -9.70
C ASP A 163 -2.59 8.15 -9.37
N ARG A 164 -2.91 6.85 -9.26
CA ARG A 164 -4.11 6.23 -8.69
C ARG A 164 -4.74 7.01 -7.54
N ALA A 165 -4.02 6.86 -6.43
CA ALA A 165 -4.36 7.28 -5.08
C ALA A 165 -4.32 8.79 -4.94
N HIS A 166 -3.29 9.44 -5.48
CA HIS A 166 -3.16 10.90 -5.43
C HIS A 166 -4.30 11.59 -6.16
N ALA A 167 -4.73 11.07 -7.33
CA ALA A 167 -5.90 11.58 -8.04
C ALA A 167 -7.22 11.39 -7.25
N ALA A 168 -7.27 10.42 -6.34
CA ALA A 168 -8.39 10.21 -5.41
C ALA A 168 -8.25 11.01 -4.09
N GLY A 169 -7.15 11.75 -3.90
CA GLY A 169 -6.85 12.51 -2.69
C GLY A 169 -6.31 11.67 -1.53
N LEU A 170 -5.91 10.43 -1.78
CA LEU A 170 -5.37 9.49 -0.78
C LEU A 170 -3.85 9.54 -0.77
N ALA A 171 -3.25 9.45 0.43
CA ALA A 171 -1.85 9.08 0.54
C ALA A 171 -1.66 7.60 0.16
N ILE A 172 -0.45 7.20 -0.25
CA ILE A 172 -0.17 5.83 -0.64
C ILE A 172 1.13 5.30 -0.01
N ALA A 173 1.06 4.07 0.49
CA ALA A 173 2.21 3.41 1.10
C ALA A 173 3.06 2.65 0.09
N GLN A 174 4.38 2.68 0.27
CA GLN A 174 5.20 1.55 -0.13
C GLN A 174 4.97 0.41 0.86
N LYS A 175 4.58 -0.78 0.38
CA LYS A 175 4.48 -1.99 1.20
C LYS A 175 5.69 -2.89 0.97
N ASN A 176 6.49 -3.10 2.02
CA ASN A 176 7.73 -3.89 1.97
C ASN A 176 8.64 -3.44 0.80
N ALA A 177 9.26 -4.38 0.07
CA ALA A 177 10.08 -4.10 -1.11
C ALA A 177 11.22 -3.09 -0.83
N PRO A 178 12.10 -3.34 0.15
CA PRO A 178 13.15 -2.39 0.53
C PRO A 178 14.07 -2.04 -0.65
N GLU A 179 14.20 -2.93 -1.64
CA GLU A 179 14.99 -2.69 -2.85
C GLU A 179 14.47 -1.53 -3.71
N LEU A 180 13.21 -1.10 -3.53
CA LEU A 180 12.58 -0.03 -4.31
C LEU A 180 12.47 1.31 -3.56
N ALA A 181 12.91 1.39 -2.30
CA ALA A 181 12.68 2.58 -1.47
C ALA A 181 13.32 3.86 -2.06
N ASP A 182 14.47 3.74 -2.73
CA ASP A 182 15.20 4.88 -3.30
C ASP A 182 14.74 5.29 -4.73
N ASP A 183 13.71 4.62 -5.29
CA ASP A 183 13.31 4.83 -6.70
C ASP A 183 12.42 6.08 -6.94
N ASP A 184 12.20 6.91 -5.92
CA ASP A 184 11.39 8.15 -5.97
C ASP A 184 10.03 7.95 -6.70
N LEU A 185 9.33 6.87 -6.34
CA LEU A 185 8.09 6.44 -7.00
C LEU A 185 6.87 7.28 -6.62
N GLY A 186 7.02 8.25 -5.73
CA GLY A 186 5.94 9.10 -5.23
C GLY A 186 5.10 8.51 -4.10
N PHE A 187 5.56 7.42 -3.45
CA PHE A 187 4.97 6.96 -2.19
C PHE A 187 5.11 8.00 -1.07
N ASP A 188 4.11 8.12 -0.21
CA ASP A 188 4.06 9.14 0.85
C ASP A 188 4.57 8.63 2.21
N TYR A 189 4.46 7.32 2.44
CA TYR A 189 4.90 6.63 3.66
C TYR A 189 5.23 5.17 3.34
N ALA A 190 5.78 4.45 4.33
CA ALA A 190 5.99 3.00 4.20
C ALA A 190 5.20 2.22 5.25
N VAL A 191 4.76 1.02 4.84
CA VAL A 191 4.36 -0.07 5.73
C VAL A 191 5.35 -1.20 5.49
N ALA A 192 6.11 -1.56 6.53
CA ALA A 192 7.10 -2.62 6.48
C ALA A 192 6.73 -3.71 7.49
N GLU A 193 6.94 -4.96 7.12
CA GLU A 193 6.74 -6.11 7.99
C GLU A 193 8.10 -6.69 8.39
N ASP A 194 8.29 -6.92 9.68
CA ASP A 194 9.50 -7.50 10.26
C ASP A 194 10.80 -6.71 9.92
N CYS A 195 10.73 -5.39 9.71
CA CYS A 195 11.91 -4.63 9.25
C CYS A 195 13.07 -4.71 10.25
N ALA A 196 12.79 -4.80 11.56
CA ALA A 196 13.86 -4.91 12.55
C ALA A 196 14.35 -6.34 12.64
N ALA A 197 13.49 -7.34 12.43
CA ALA A 197 13.90 -8.73 12.33
C ALA A 197 14.92 -8.94 11.18
N PHE A 198 14.75 -8.23 10.06
CA PHE A 198 15.63 -8.32 8.89
C PHE A 198 16.76 -7.27 8.83
N ASP A 199 16.79 -6.30 9.75
CA ASP A 199 17.77 -5.20 9.77
C ASP A 199 17.63 -4.22 8.59
N GLU A 200 16.38 -3.94 8.22
CA GLU A 200 16.02 -3.17 7.03
C GLU A 200 15.28 -1.87 7.35
N CYS A 201 14.93 -1.60 8.61
CA CYS A 201 14.15 -0.40 8.95
C CYS A 201 14.76 0.91 8.46
N ALA A 202 16.09 1.03 8.47
CA ALA A 202 16.80 2.23 8.02
C ALA A 202 16.55 2.55 6.54
N VAL A 203 16.34 1.52 5.71
CA VAL A 203 16.04 1.66 4.28
C VAL A 203 14.76 2.50 4.09
N TYR A 204 13.76 2.28 4.94
CA TYR A 204 12.52 3.03 4.89
C TYR A 204 12.61 4.39 5.60
N THR A 205 13.21 4.46 6.80
CA THR A 205 13.24 5.71 7.58
C THR A 205 14.13 6.79 6.99
N ASP A 206 15.10 6.42 6.16
CA ASP A 206 15.95 7.37 5.45
C ASP A 206 15.20 8.08 4.29
N VAL A 207 14.14 7.45 3.77
CA VAL A 207 13.34 7.96 2.65
C VAL A 207 12.03 8.59 3.12
N TYR A 208 11.30 7.90 4.01
CA TYR A 208 9.92 8.24 4.35
C TYR A 208 9.81 8.97 5.69
N PRO A 209 8.95 10.02 5.78
CA PRO A 209 8.70 10.73 7.04
C PRO A 209 7.86 9.91 8.03
N SER A 210 7.23 8.82 7.57
CA SER A 210 6.41 7.91 8.35
C SER A 210 6.65 6.49 7.90
N VAL A 211 7.01 5.62 8.84
CA VAL A 211 7.13 4.17 8.62
C VAL A 211 6.30 3.46 9.68
N LEU A 212 5.33 2.69 9.24
CA LEU A 212 4.60 1.73 10.07
C LEU A 212 5.31 0.39 9.96
N ASP A 213 5.82 -0.11 11.08
CA ASP A 213 6.47 -1.41 11.17
C ASP A 213 5.57 -2.40 11.92
N VAL A 214 5.34 -3.56 11.31
CA VAL A 214 4.56 -4.67 11.88
C VAL A 214 5.48 -5.84 12.14
N GLU A 215 5.70 -6.15 13.42
CA GLU A 215 6.63 -7.20 13.86
C GLU A 215 5.88 -8.44 14.34
N TYR A 216 6.27 -9.62 13.86
CA TYR A 216 5.58 -10.88 14.17
C TYR A 216 6.24 -11.68 15.30
N THR A 217 7.43 -11.26 15.74
CA THR A 217 8.18 -11.93 16.80
C THR A 217 8.44 -11.02 18.00
N ASP A 218 8.59 -11.60 19.20
CA ASP A 218 8.96 -10.83 20.39
C ASP A 218 10.34 -10.16 20.24
N ALA A 219 11.27 -10.82 19.55
CA ALA A 219 12.64 -10.34 19.37
C ALA A 219 12.71 -9.16 18.40
N GLY A 220 12.05 -9.28 17.25
CA GLY A 220 11.96 -8.20 16.26
C GLY A 220 11.21 -6.99 16.83
N PHE A 221 10.05 -7.21 17.47
CA PHE A 221 9.33 -6.15 18.17
C PHE A 221 10.16 -5.42 19.23
N ALA A 222 10.90 -6.15 20.07
CA ALA A 222 11.78 -5.54 21.07
C ALA A 222 12.91 -4.71 20.43
N ARG A 223 13.44 -5.14 19.28
CA ARG A 223 14.45 -4.41 18.52
C ARG A 223 13.86 -3.15 17.88
N ALA A 224 12.72 -3.27 17.19
CA ALA A 224 12.00 -2.16 16.58
C ALA A 224 11.63 -1.09 17.63
N CYS A 225 11.18 -1.51 18.81
CA CYS A 225 10.90 -0.60 19.93
C CYS A 225 12.13 0.10 20.53
N GLY A 226 13.35 -0.20 20.08
CA GLY A 226 14.54 0.58 20.38
C GLY A 226 14.77 1.77 19.43
N LEU A 227 14.11 1.81 18.27
CA LEU A 227 14.33 2.79 17.19
C LEU A 227 13.35 3.98 17.30
N SER A 228 13.80 5.23 17.13
CA SER A 228 13.00 6.44 17.39
C SER A 228 12.00 6.83 16.31
N ASP A 229 12.18 6.33 15.10
CA ASP A 229 11.57 6.91 13.89
C ASP A 229 10.52 5.99 13.25
N LEU A 230 9.99 5.04 14.04
CA LEU A 230 9.01 4.06 13.62
C LEU A 230 7.71 4.18 14.43
N SER A 231 6.58 3.94 13.77
CA SER A 231 5.33 3.54 14.42
C SER A 231 5.29 2.02 14.42
N VAL A 232 5.45 1.38 15.57
CA VAL A 232 5.64 -0.09 15.63
C VAL A 232 4.45 -0.77 16.30
N GLN A 233 3.95 -1.84 15.68
CA GLN A 233 3.00 -2.77 16.28
C GLN A 233 3.53 -4.20 16.20
N ARG A 234 3.38 -4.95 17.29
CA ARG A 234 3.51 -6.41 17.28
C ARG A 234 2.18 -7.05 16.89
N ARG A 235 2.18 -7.98 15.95
CA ARG A 235 1.01 -8.80 15.60
C ARG A 235 1.32 -10.29 15.61
N ASP A 236 0.28 -11.11 15.62
CA ASP A 236 0.37 -12.51 15.18
C ASP A 236 0.40 -12.55 13.65
N LEU A 237 1.05 -13.57 13.07
CA LEU A 237 1.26 -13.69 11.63
C LEU A 237 -0.06 -13.75 10.84
N ASP A 238 -1.08 -14.40 11.40
CA ASP A 238 -2.42 -14.51 10.82
C ASP A 238 -3.26 -13.24 11.03
N VAL A 239 -2.70 -12.20 11.65
CA VAL A 239 -3.31 -10.88 11.90
C VAL A 239 -4.74 -10.99 12.45
N THR A 240 -4.98 -11.96 13.33
CA THR A 240 -6.30 -12.34 13.85
C THR A 240 -6.97 -11.23 14.68
N ARG A 241 -8.26 -11.41 15.02
CA ARG A 241 -9.05 -10.41 15.75
C ARG A 241 -9.03 -10.64 17.27
N PRO A 242 -9.34 -9.61 18.07
CA PRO A 242 -9.55 -9.78 19.50
C PRO A 242 -10.56 -10.90 19.80
N GLY A 243 -10.13 -11.89 20.58
CA GLY A 243 -10.93 -13.05 20.97
C GLY A 243 -10.59 -14.34 20.22
N ASP A 244 -9.87 -14.27 19.10
CA ASP A 244 -9.38 -15.45 18.40
C ASP A 244 -8.24 -16.14 19.17
N PRO A 245 -8.15 -17.49 19.14
CA PRO A 245 -7.03 -18.20 19.72
C PRO A 245 -5.73 -17.83 18.99
N GLY A 246 -4.78 -17.20 19.69
CA GLY A 246 -3.50 -16.78 19.11
C GLY A 246 -3.37 -15.28 18.87
N TYR A 247 -4.42 -14.51 19.11
CA TYR A 247 -4.40 -13.04 18.98
C TYR A 247 -3.23 -12.41 19.74
N VAL A 248 -2.42 -11.65 19.02
CA VAL A 248 -1.32 -10.84 19.54
C VAL A 248 -1.47 -9.43 19.03
N ALA A 249 -1.53 -8.46 19.93
CA ALA A 249 -1.36 -7.06 19.61
C ALA A 249 -0.60 -6.35 20.72
N ALA A 250 0.55 -5.75 20.39
CA ALA A 250 1.30 -4.89 21.30
C ALA A 250 1.88 -3.70 20.54
N TRP A 251 2.24 -2.63 21.25
CA TRP A 251 2.89 -1.46 20.66
C TRP A 251 3.99 -1.02 21.60
N CYS A 252 4.95 -0.28 21.08
CA CYS A 252 6.04 0.20 21.90
C CYS A 252 5.54 1.02 23.10
N PRO A 253 6.23 0.94 24.25
CA PRO A 253 5.96 1.81 25.37
C PRO A 253 6.08 3.29 24.96
N ALA A 254 5.26 4.15 25.56
CA ALA A 254 5.46 5.59 25.44
C ALA A 254 6.88 5.96 25.91
N ARG A 255 7.56 6.79 25.13
CA ARG A 255 8.92 7.27 25.41
C ARG A 255 8.91 8.59 26.15
#